data_AF-A0A0F9UYK0-F1
#
_entry.id   AF-A0A0F9UYK0-F1
#
_cell.length_a   1.000
_cell.length_b   1.000
_cell.length_c   1.000
_cell.angle_alpha   90.00
_cell.angle_beta   90.00
_cell.angle_gamma   90.00
#
_symmetry.space_group_name_H-M   'P 1'
#
loop_
_entity.id
_entity.type
_entity.pdbx_description
1 polymer ?
#
loop_
_entity_poly.entity_id
_entity_poly.type
_entity_poly.pdbx_seq_one_letter_code
_entity_poly.pdbx_strand_id
1 'polypeptide(L)'
;METETKPPTKMGKKELKDALIDLGYDEKELLDEQGKCLQRPVLLEKYQAHKQGEKGLAVFSETEECDSSEEDVGIEVKPDVKENDDTNESGSELEPESEECEFLNINDPGWTQFVLGKFLEDEMDGKNPRVEGLRRVAGELIGELIEEGCDLIAAPTEENRFRACVKAWGVFITHEGRQIRFEALADANSENCFEDFATYLVAMADTRAKGRMYRNALRLKRVVAAEEVSKTVAMASEVQQGGAIHAGQISMIRLLSDRHNFNIAEVLENLGIKCELNEKTGDVNLKLLSYEDALATAKSMRELKEEKERVSK
;
A
#
# COMPACT_ATOMS: atom_id res chain seq x y z
N MET A 1 11.09 18.75 32.79
CA MET A 1 12.18 17.76 32.84
C MET A 1 11.82 16.70 31.82
N GLU A 2 12.37 16.78 30.62
CA GLU A 2 12.13 15.77 29.59
C GLU A 2 12.89 14.51 30.00
N THR A 3 12.15 13.46 30.36
CA THR A 3 12.74 12.15 30.59
C THR A 3 13.20 11.62 29.25
N GLU A 4 14.50 11.41 29.06
CA GLU A 4 15.07 10.73 27.89
C GLU A 4 14.33 9.40 27.67
N THR A 5 13.43 9.36 26.70
CA THR A 5 12.69 8.15 26.39
C THR A 5 13.63 7.21 25.64
N LYS A 6 13.93 6.07 26.25
CA LYS A 6 14.74 5.03 25.59
C LYS A 6 14.07 4.67 24.26
N PRO A 7 14.83 4.49 23.16
CA PRO A 7 14.26 4.11 21.89
C PRO A 7 13.52 2.76 22.01
N PRO A 8 12.41 2.54 21.27
CA PRO A 8 11.55 1.35 21.44
C PRO A 8 12.31 0.03 21.26
N THR A 9 13.34 0.03 20.41
CA THR A 9 14.23 -1.10 20.16
C THR A 9 15.08 -1.50 21.37
N LYS A 10 15.29 -0.59 22.33
CA LYS A 10 16.01 -0.83 23.60
C LYS A 10 15.08 -1.06 24.79
N MET A 11 13.76 -0.95 24.61
CA MET A 11 12.81 -1.21 25.69
C MET A 11 12.72 -2.70 26.02
N GLY A 12 12.66 -3.02 27.30
CA GLY A 12 12.41 -4.36 27.82
C GLY A 12 10.96 -4.80 27.65
N LYS A 13 10.68 -6.10 27.84
CA LYS A 13 9.32 -6.67 27.71
C LYS A 13 8.30 -5.99 28.64
N LYS A 14 8.70 -5.68 29.88
CA LYS A 14 7.84 -5.00 30.85
C LYS A 14 7.60 -3.54 30.47
N GLU A 15 8.66 -2.82 30.08
CA GLU A 15 8.58 -1.43 29.63
C GLU A 15 7.66 -1.26 28.41
N LEU A 16 7.71 -2.19 27.44
CA LEU A 16 6.80 -2.19 26.28
C LEU A 16 5.34 -2.47 26.66
N LYS A 17 5.10 -3.38 27.62
CA LYS A 17 3.76 -3.68 28.12
C LYS A 17 3.16 -2.44 28.80
N ASP A 18 3.92 -1.83 29.71
CA ASP A 18 3.49 -0.65 30.46
C ASP A 18 3.23 0.53 29.49
N ALA A 19 4.11 0.74 28.50
CA ALA A 19 3.93 1.78 27.48
C ALA A 19 2.70 1.54 26.58
N LEU A 20 2.33 0.28 26.29
CA LEU A 20 1.09 -0.03 25.56
C LEU A 20 -0.16 0.18 26.41
N ILE A 21 -0.10 -0.11 27.71
CA ILE A 21 -1.20 0.18 28.63
C ILE A 21 -1.43 1.68 28.73
N ASP A 22 -0.35 2.48 28.81
CA ASP A 22 -0.43 3.94 28.80
C ASP A 22 -1.03 4.49 27.50
N LEU A 23 -0.85 3.78 26.38
CA LEU A 23 -1.46 4.09 25.08
C LEU A 23 -2.91 3.55 24.94
N GLY A 24 -3.47 2.95 26.00
CA GLY A 24 -4.87 2.53 26.05
C GLY A 24 -5.16 1.08 25.65
N TYR A 25 -4.15 0.22 25.52
CA TYR A 25 -4.36 -1.22 25.30
C TYR A 25 -4.81 -1.91 26.60
N ASP A 26 -5.84 -2.76 26.51
CA ASP A 26 -6.31 -3.54 27.66
C ASP A 26 -5.31 -4.66 28.00
N GLU A 27 -5.13 -4.96 29.30
CA GLU A 27 -4.17 -5.99 29.73
C GLU A 27 -4.42 -7.36 29.09
N LYS A 28 -5.70 -7.68 28.80
CA LYS A 28 -6.10 -8.94 28.16
C LYS A 28 -5.59 -9.07 26.73
N GLU A 29 -5.43 -7.95 26.02
CA GLU A 29 -4.92 -7.91 24.63
C GLU A 29 -3.40 -8.10 24.56
N LEU A 30 -2.74 -8.02 25.72
CA LEU A 30 -1.30 -8.21 25.89
C LEU A 30 -0.96 -9.61 26.43
N LEU A 31 -1.95 -10.51 26.46
CA LEU A 31 -1.81 -11.91 26.83
C LEU A 31 -1.97 -12.83 25.60
N ASP A 32 -1.33 -13.99 25.64
CA ASP A 32 -1.53 -15.09 24.69
C ASP A 32 -2.75 -15.95 25.09
N GLU A 33 -3.05 -16.95 24.26
CA GLU A 33 -4.15 -17.91 24.45
C GLU A 33 -4.06 -18.70 25.78
N GLN A 34 -2.88 -18.70 26.42
CA GLN A 34 -2.61 -19.39 27.68
C GLN A 34 -2.61 -18.41 28.87
N GLY A 35 -3.01 -17.15 28.65
CA GLY A 35 -3.07 -16.11 29.68
C GLY A 35 -1.70 -15.56 30.09
N LYS A 36 -0.65 -15.83 29.31
CA LYS A 36 0.72 -15.38 29.58
C LYS A 36 1.04 -14.16 28.71
N CYS A 37 1.81 -13.22 29.24
CA CYS A 37 2.14 -11.99 28.53
C CYS A 37 2.86 -12.26 27.19
N LEU A 38 2.40 -11.60 26.12
CA LEU A 38 2.92 -11.71 24.75
C LEU A 38 4.44 -11.56 24.70
N GLN A 39 5.06 -12.22 23.73
CA GLN A 39 6.51 -12.14 23.55
C GLN A 39 6.93 -10.73 23.13
N ARG A 40 8.16 -10.34 23.52
CA ARG A 40 8.70 -9.00 23.27
C ARG A 40 8.58 -8.56 21.80
N PRO A 41 8.87 -9.39 20.78
CA PRO A 41 8.74 -8.98 19.38
C PRO A 41 7.33 -8.53 19.01
N VAL A 42 6.31 -9.25 19.50
CA VAL A 42 4.89 -8.95 19.23
C VAL A 42 4.45 -7.67 19.93
N LEU A 43 4.92 -7.43 21.16
CA LEU A 43 4.67 -6.18 21.87
C LEU A 43 5.34 -4.98 21.18
N LEU A 44 6.57 -5.16 20.68
CA LEU A 44 7.30 -4.13 19.97
C LEU A 44 6.61 -3.77 18.64
N GLU A 45 6.14 -4.76 17.90
CA GLU A 45 5.39 -4.57 16.65
C GLU A 45 4.08 -3.81 16.91
N LYS A 46 3.30 -4.21 17.92
CA LYS A 46 2.09 -3.47 18.33
C LYS A 46 2.40 -2.01 18.71
N TYR A 47 3.47 -1.78 19.46
CA TYR A 47 3.88 -0.43 19.87
C TYR A 47 4.31 0.43 18.67
N GLN A 48 5.07 -0.15 17.73
CA GLN A 48 5.51 0.53 16.51
C GLN A 48 4.33 0.86 15.60
N ALA A 49 3.36 -0.06 15.45
CA ALA A 49 2.15 0.18 14.68
C ALA A 49 1.33 1.36 15.23
N HIS A 50 1.16 1.44 16.56
CA HIS A 50 0.49 2.58 17.20
C HIS A 50 1.22 3.91 16.96
N LYS A 51 2.55 3.92 17.16
CA LYS A 51 3.39 5.12 16.93
C LYS A 51 3.43 5.57 15.47
N GLN A 52 3.40 4.63 14.52
CA GLN A 52 3.33 4.96 13.10
C GLN A 52 1.97 5.54 12.70
N GLY A 53 0.89 5.05 13.32
CA GLY A 53 -0.44 5.67 13.21
C GLY A 53 -0.47 7.12 13.73
N GLU A 54 0.17 7.40 14.87
CA GLU A 54 0.31 8.76 15.41
C GLU A 54 1.20 9.66 14.55
N LYS A 55 2.31 9.15 14.01
CA LYS A 55 3.21 9.94 13.15
C LYS A 55 2.57 10.32 11.82
N GLY A 56 1.68 9.48 11.27
CA GLY A 56 0.85 9.87 10.14
C GLY A 56 -0.09 11.04 10.45
N LEU A 57 -0.46 11.21 11.73
CA LEU A 57 -1.31 12.30 12.21
C LEU A 57 -0.55 13.63 12.38
N ALA A 58 0.72 13.59 12.82
CA ALA A 58 1.53 14.78 13.07
C ALA A 58 1.95 15.53 11.79
N VAL A 59 2.09 14.82 10.66
CA VAL A 59 2.43 15.43 9.36
C VAL A 59 1.29 16.33 8.82
N PHE A 60 0.06 16.16 9.31
CA PHE A 60 -1.08 17.02 8.93
C PHE A 60 -1.25 18.27 9.81
N SER A 61 -0.49 18.42 10.89
CA SER A 61 -0.61 19.57 11.82
C SER A 61 0.45 20.66 11.63
N GLU A 62 1.47 20.45 10.81
CA GLU A 62 2.45 21.48 10.45
C GLU A 62 2.20 21.98 9.04
N THR A 63 1.36 23.02 8.94
CA THR A 63 1.36 23.91 7.77
C THR A 63 2.39 25.00 8.06
N GLU A 64 3.62 24.83 7.59
CA GLU A 64 4.52 25.96 7.38
C GLU A 64 4.47 26.36 5.91
N GLU A 65 3.96 27.58 5.70
CA GLU A 65 4.23 28.38 4.51
C GLU A 65 5.74 28.61 4.41
N CYS A 66 6.35 28.27 3.27
CA CYS A 66 7.58 28.92 2.85
C CYS A 66 7.53 29.19 1.35
N ASP A 67 7.39 30.48 1.10
CA ASP A 67 7.42 31.21 -0.14
C ASP A 67 8.84 31.26 -0.74
N SER A 68 8.87 31.42 -2.06
CA SER A 68 9.94 32.00 -2.89
C SER A 68 11.43 31.67 -2.62
N SER A 69 12.12 31.10 -3.61
CA SER A 69 13.05 31.86 -4.48
C SER A 69 13.81 30.93 -5.44
N GLU A 70 13.76 31.32 -6.72
CA GLU A 70 14.65 30.89 -7.79
C GLU A 70 16.12 31.02 -7.37
N GLU A 71 16.99 30.03 -7.69
CA GLU A 71 18.30 30.30 -8.28
C GLU A 71 18.76 29.15 -9.18
N ASP A 72 19.10 29.56 -10.39
CA ASP A 72 19.75 28.90 -11.51
C ASP A 72 21.23 28.63 -11.20
N VAL A 73 21.69 27.38 -11.33
CA VAL A 73 23.13 27.09 -11.47
C VAL A 73 23.33 25.95 -12.47
N GLY A 74 23.55 26.32 -13.73
CA GLY A 74 24.09 25.45 -14.75
C GLY A 74 25.50 24.98 -14.42
N ILE A 75 25.76 23.68 -14.58
CA ILE A 75 27.10 23.12 -14.63
C ILE A 75 27.23 22.31 -15.91
N GLU A 76 27.88 22.92 -16.90
CA GLU A 76 28.49 22.23 -18.03
C GLU A 76 29.82 21.60 -17.58
N VAL A 77 30.01 20.30 -17.82
CA VAL A 77 31.35 19.70 -17.89
C VAL A 77 31.43 18.86 -19.15
N LYS A 78 32.31 19.30 -20.05
CA LYS A 78 32.68 18.63 -21.30
C LYS A 78 33.54 17.38 -21.04
N PRO A 79 33.55 16.41 -21.97
CA PRO A 79 34.33 15.19 -21.85
C PRO A 79 35.77 15.43 -22.30
N ASP A 80 36.74 14.76 -21.68
CA ASP A 80 38.06 14.57 -22.27
C ASP A 80 38.49 13.11 -22.18
N VAL A 81 38.78 12.60 -23.37
CA VAL A 81 39.31 11.28 -23.72
C VAL A 81 40.81 11.25 -23.43
N LYS A 82 41.32 10.16 -22.84
CA LYS A 82 42.67 9.65 -23.15
C LYS A 82 42.70 8.12 -23.13
N GLU A 83 43.04 7.56 -24.28
CA GLU A 83 43.47 6.19 -24.51
C GLU A 83 44.95 5.98 -24.12
N ASN A 84 45.33 4.68 -24.11
CA ASN A 84 46.65 4.04 -24.11
C ASN A 84 47.21 3.66 -22.74
N ASP A 85 47.88 2.52 -22.53
CA ASP A 85 48.06 1.22 -23.22
C ASP A 85 48.91 0.34 -22.26
N ASP A 86 48.68 -0.97 -22.32
CA ASP A 86 49.55 -2.12 -22.02
C ASP A 86 50.25 -2.44 -20.66
N THR A 87 49.97 -3.70 -20.24
CA THR A 87 50.80 -4.74 -19.56
C THR A 87 51.21 -4.53 -18.08
N ASN A 88 51.23 -5.51 -17.16
CA ASN A 88 51.42 -6.96 -17.23
C ASN A 88 51.03 -7.66 -15.89
N GLU A 89 50.65 -8.94 -15.98
CA GLU A 89 50.86 -10.07 -15.05
C GLU A 89 50.23 -10.20 -13.64
N SER A 90 49.35 -11.21 -13.56
CA SER A 90 49.37 -12.37 -12.63
C SER A 90 48.85 -12.20 -11.21
N GLY A 91 47.69 -12.82 -10.92
CA GLY A 91 47.27 -13.09 -9.55
C GLY A 91 45.87 -13.72 -9.40
N SER A 92 45.77 -15.02 -9.67
CA SER A 92 44.72 -15.97 -9.25
C SER A 92 43.24 -15.62 -9.56
N GLU A 93 42.76 -16.11 -10.70
CA GLU A 93 41.34 -16.42 -10.92
C GLU A 93 40.88 -17.48 -9.92
N LEU A 94 39.98 -17.09 -9.03
CA LEU A 94 38.99 -17.99 -8.47
C LEU A 94 37.80 -17.90 -9.42
N GLU A 95 37.69 -18.87 -10.33
CA GLU A 95 36.44 -19.06 -11.07
C GLU A 95 35.33 -19.32 -10.04
N PRO A 96 34.26 -18.49 -9.97
CA PRO A 96 33.07 -18.92 -9.27
C PRO A 96 32.54 -20.12 -10.06
N GLU A 97 32.45 -21.28 -9.41
CA GLU A 97 31.76 -22.45 -9.92
C GLU A 97 30.40 -21.97 -10.46
N SER A 98 30.28 -21.93 -11.78
CA SER A 98 29.04 -21.55 -12.44
C SER A 98 28.06 -22.66 -12.12
N GLU A 99 27.23 -22.44 -11.10
CA GLU A 99 26.02 -23.22 -10.90
C GLU A 99 25.32 -23.27 -12.24
N GLU A 100 25.27 -24.47 -12.83
CA GLU A 100 24.57 -24.72 -14.07
C GLU A 100 23.13 -24.25 -13.84
N CYS A 101 22.79 -23.07 -14.38
CA CYS A 101 21.43 -22.58 -14.43
C CYS A 101 20.66 -23.59 -15.28
N GLU A 102 20.06 -24.59 -14.62
CA GLU A 102 19.08 -25.45 -15.26
C GLU A 102 18.07 -24.52 -15.92
N PHE A 103 18.01 -24.58 -17.26
CA PHE A 103 17.06 -23.79 -18.04
C PHE A 103 15.65 -24.24 -17.64
N LEU A 104 15.09 -23.60 -16.62
CA LEU A 104 13.71 -23.81 -16.23
C LEU A 104 12.83 -23.41 -17.41
N ASN A 105 11.97 -24.33 -17.82
CA ASN A 105 10.96 -24.07 -18.82
C ASN A 105 9.93 -23.12 -18.21
N ILE A 106 9.41 -22.18 -19.00
CA ILE A 106 8.36 -21.25 -18.60
C ILE A 106 7.09 -21.93 -18.05
N ASN A 107 6.92 -23.22 -18.33
CA ASN A 107 5.80 -24.02 -17.86
C ASN A 107 6.07 -24.78 -16.56
N ASP A 108 7.29 -24.71 -16.01
CA ASP A 108 7.65 -25.45 -14.80
C ASP A 108 6.95 -24.91 -13.56
N PRO A 109 6.60 -25.78 -12.59
CA PRO A 109 5.97 -25.35 -11.34
C PRO A 109 6.80 -24.33 -10.55
N GLY A 110 8.14 -24.43 -10.62
CA GLY A 110 9.08 -23.54 -9.94
C GLY A 110 9.37 -22.24 -10.68
N TRP A 111 8.79 -22.02 -11.87
CA TRP A 111 9.07 -20.85 -12.71
C TRP A 111 8.84 -19.54 -11.97
N THR A 112 7.72 -19.40 -11.25
CA THR A 112 7.41 -18.14 -10.55
C THR A 112 8.45 -17.81 -9.48
N GLN A 113 8.93 -18.79 -8.71
CA GLN A 113 9.95 -18.60 -7.68
C GLN A 113 11.29 -18.21 -8.30
N PHE A 114 11.67 -18.85 -9.41
CA PHE A 114 12.87 -18.50 -10.16
C PHE A 114 12.84 -17.04 -10.64
N VAL A 115 11.73 -16.62 -11.26
CA VAL A 115 11.60 -15.23 -11.74
C VAL A 115 11.62 -14.24 -10.57
N LEU A 116 10.95 -14.56 -9.46
CA LEU A 116 10.96 -13.72 -8.26
C LEU A 116 12.37 -13.59 -7.63
N GLY A 117 13.23 -14.60 -7.79
CA GLY A 117 14.63 -14.55 -7.34
C GLY A 117 15.53 -13.60 -8.14
N LYS A 118 15.05 -13.06 -9.28
CA LYS A 118 15.81 -12.13 -10.14
C LYS A 118 15.56 -10.66 -9.83
N PHE A 119 14.59 -10.33 -8.99
CA PHE A 119 14.30 -8.94 -8.60
C PHE A 119 15.29 -8.46 -7.55
N LEU A 120 15.65 -7.19 -7.63
CA LEU A 120 16.43 -6.51 -6.61
C LEU A 120 15.52 -6.12 -5.43
N GLU A 121 16.11 -5.86 -4.26
CA GLU A 121 15.35 -5.53 -3.04
C GLU A 121 14.56 -4.23 -3.18
N ASP A 122 15.10 -3.24 -3.90
CA ASP A 122 14.47 -1.95 -4.21
C ASP A 122 13.37 -2.04 -5.29
N GLU A 123 13.38 -3.11 -6.10
CA GLU A 123 12.36 -3.40 -7.10
C GLU A 123 11.14 -4.15 -6.51
N MET A 124 11.18 -4.46 -5.22
CA MET A 124 10.12 -5.18 -4.51
C MET A 124 9.41 -4.25 -3.52
N ASP A 125 8.10 -4.40 -3.41
CA ASP A 125 7.29 -3.84 -2.33
C ASP A 125 6.68 -4.98 -1.52
N GLY A 126 7.37 -5.35 -0.43
CA GLY A 126 7.08 -6.55 0.35
C GLY A 126 7.28 -7.82 -0.46
N LYS A 127 6.17 -8.44 -0.91
CA LYS A 127 6.19 -9.68 -1.72
C LYS A 127 5.86 -9.45 -3.20
N ASN A 128 5.58 -8.21 -3.58
CA ASN A 128 5.07 -7.87 -4.90
C ASN A 128 6.13 -7.09 -5.68
N PRO A 129 6.45 -7.48 -6.93
CA PRO A 129 7.39 -6.73 -7.75
C PRO A 129 6.76 -5.43 -8.25
N ARG A 130 7.58 -4.38 -8.34
CA ARG A 130 7.22 -3.10 -8.98
C ARG A 130 7.26 -3.23 -10.50
N VAL A 131 6.56 -2.34 -11.21
CA VAL A 131 6.55 -2.34 -12.69
C VAL A 131 7.95 -2.20 -13.28
N GLU A 132 8.82 -1.40 -12.66
CA GLU A 132 10.19 -1.18 -13.11
C GLU A 132 11.00 -2.48 -13.11
N GLY A 133 10.98 -3.21 -11.99
CA GLY A 133 11.63 -4.53 -11.93
C GLY A 133 11.01 -5.52 -12.91
N LEU A 134 9.68 -5.49 -13.07
CA LEU A 134 8.99 -6.37 -14.01
C LEU A 134 9.45 -6.12 -15.46
N ARG A 135 9.66 -4.86 -15.83
CA ARG A 135 10.19 -4.46 -17.13
C ARG A 135 11.62 -4.98 -17.34
N ARG A 136 12.50 -4.78 -16.35
CA ARG A 136 13.90 -5.25 -16.43
C ARG A 136 13.99 -6.78 -16.53
N VAL A 137 13.31 -7.49 -15.65
CA VAL A 137 13.32 -8.97 -15.62
C VAL A 137 12.65 -9.55 -16.87
N ALA A 138 11.61 -8.91 -17.41
CA ALA A 138 11.05 -9.29 -18.71
C ALA A 138 12.07 -9.13 -19.85
N GLY A 139 12.86 -8.05 -19.84
CA GLY A 139 13.95 -7.84 -20.78
C GLY A 139 15.00 -8.97 -20.75
N GLU A 140 15.35 -9.41 -19.54
CA GLU A 140 16.33 -10.49 -19.32
C GLU A 140 15.79 -11.86 -19.79
N LEU A 141 14.56 -12.20 -19.41
CA LEU A 141 14.02 -13.55 -19.60
C LEU A 141 13.30 -13.77 -20.94
N ILE A 142 12.64 -12.73 -21.47
CA ILE A 142 11.85 -12.81 -22.69
C ILE A 142 12.69 -12.36 -23.89
N GLY A 143 13.38 -11.23 -23.76
CA GLY A 143 14.20 -10.62 -24.81
C GLY A 143 14.04 -9.10 -24.85
N GLU A 144 14.54 -8.46 -25.89
CA GLU A 144 14.56 -7.00 -26.02
C GLU A 144 13.14 -6.42 -26.23
N LEU A 145 12.75 -5.46 -25.40
CA LEU A 145 11.51 -4.69 -25.56
C LEU A 145 11.73 -3.60 -26.63
N ILE A 146 11.13 -3.78 -27.80
CA ILE A 146 11.31 -2.86 -28.94
C ILE A 146 10.24 -1.76 -29.00
N GLU A 147 9.03 -2.05 -28.52
CA GLU A 147 7.93 -1.09 -28.48
C GLU A 147 7.09 -1.31 -27.23
N GLU A 148 6.64 -0.21 -26.64
CA GLU A 148 5.75 -0.20 -25.48
C GLU A 148 4.81 1.01 -25.60
N GLY A 149 3.56 0.84 -25.19
CA GLY A 149 2.59 1.93 -25.20
C GLY A 149 1.36 1.63 -24.35
N CYS A 150 0.54 2.67 -24.18
CA CYS A 150 -0.72 2.60 -23.46
C CYS A 150 -1.81 3.39 -24.18
N ASP A 151 -2.96 2.74 -24.34
CA ASP A 151 -4.14 3.33 -24.95
C ASP A 151 -5.16 3.65 -23.84
N LEU A 152 -5.58 4.91 -23.73
CA LEU A 152 -6.67 5.29 -22.84
C LEU A 152 -8.00 4.80 -23.43
N ILE A 153 -8.60 3.80 -22.80
CA ILE A 153 -9.86 3.19 -23.25
C ILE A 153 -11.06 3.98 -22.71
N ALA A 154 -10.99 4.44 -21.46
CA ALA A 154 -11.99 5.29 -20.85
C ALA A 154 -11.34 6.31 -19.93
N ALA A 155 -11.62 7.59 -20.16
CA ALA A 155 -11.26 8.68 -19.25
C ALA A 155 -12.19 8.68 -18.03
N PRO A 156 -11.72 9.13 -16.85
CA PRO A 156 -12.57 9.25 -15.67
C PRO A 156 -13.66 10.31 -15.91
N THR A 157 -14.92 9.89 -15.87
CA THR A 157 -16.10 10.76 -16.04
C THR A 157 -17.14 10.45 -14.96
N GLU A 158 -18.07 11.35 -14.70
CA GLU A 158 -19.15 11.09 -13.75
C GLU A 158 -19.96 9.85 -14.12
N GLU A 159 -20.24 9.64 -15.41
CA GLU A 159 -20.98 8.49 -15.94
C GLU A 159 -20.33 7.15 -15.59
N ASN A 160 -18.99 7.09 -15.59
CA ASN A 160 -18.23 5.89 -15.27
C ASN A 160 -17.73 5.85 -13.82
N ARG A 161 -18.29 6.71 -12.95
CA ARG A 161 -17.91 6.85 -11.53
C ARG A 161 -16.43 7.19 -11.34
N PHE A 162 -15.92 8.09 -12.18
CA PHE A 162 -14.52 8.51 -12.19
C PHE A 162 -13.55 7.33 -12.28
N ARG A 163 -13.84 6.37 -13.17
CA ARG A 163 -12.94 5.24 -13.46
C ARG A 163 -12.11 5.52 -14.69
N ALA A 164 -10.80 5.45 -14.57
CA ALA A 164 -9.90 5.40 -15.71
C ALA A 164 -9.68 3.93 -16.12
N CYS A 165 -9.76 3.62 -17.41
CA CYS A 165 -9.41 2.30 -17.96
C CYS A 165 -8.33 2.48 -19.03
N VAL A 166 -7.22 1.76 -18.88
CA VAL A 166 -6.08 1.82 -19.80
C VAL A 166 -5.74 0.41 -20.27
N LYS A 167 -5.36 0.30 -21.54
CA LYS A 167 -4.81 -0.92 -22.13
C LYS A 167 -3.32 -0.70 -22.39
N ALA A 168 -2.48 -1.45 -21.71
CA ALA A 168 -1.04 -1.49 -21.99
C ALA A 168 -0.73 -2.55 -23.03
N TRP A 169 0.27 -2.29 -23.86
CA TRP A 169 0.80 -3.24 -24.82
C TRP A 169 2.31 -3.08 -24.96
N GLY A 170 2.97 -4.20 -25.27
CA GLY A 170 4.42 -4.27 -25.39
C GLY A 170 4.82 -5.37 -26.36
N VAL A 171 5.89 -5.10 -27.10
CA VAL A 171 6.40 -5.94 -28.18
C VAL A 171 7.84 -6.30 -27.88
N PHE A 172 8.11 -7.59 -27.77
CA PHE A 172 9.42 -8.14 -27.48
C PHE A 172 9.99 -8.86 -28.71
N ILE A 173 11.28 -8.68 -28.96
CA ILE A 173 12.06 -9.59 -29.79
C ILE A 173 12.67 -10.63 -28.85
N THR A 174 12.26 -11.89 -28.98
CA THR A 174 12.78 -12.95 -28.14
C THR A 174 14.24 -13.25 -28.45
N HIS A 175 14.92 -13.96 -27.54
CA HIS A 175 16.27 -14.49 -27.78
C HIS A 175 16.35 -15.40 -29.03
N GLU A 176 15.22 -15.95 -29.49
CA GLU A 176 15.10 -16.72 -30.74
C GLU A 176 14.85 -15.83 -31.98
N GLY A 177 14.84 -14.50 -31.82
CA GLY A 177 14.56 -13.52 -32.88
C GLY A 177 13.09 -13.42 -33.28
N ARG A 178 12.15 -13.97 -32.49
CA ARG A 178 10.70 -13.89 -32.79
C ARG A 178 10.08 -12.66 -32.13
N GLN A 179 9.19 -11.99 -32.85
CA GLN A 179 8.41 -10.90 -32.30
C GLN A 179 7.17 -11.44 -31.58
N ILE A 180 7.00 -11.11 -30.30
CA ILE A 180 5.83 -11.48 -29.50
C ILE A 180 5.21 -10.23 -28.89
N ARG A 181 3.90 -10.10 -29.00
CA ARG A 181 3.13 -9.00 -28.41
C ARG A 181 2.36 -9.47 -27.19
N PHE A 182 2.42 -8.68 -26.13
CA PHE A 182 1.59 -8.84 -24.94
C PHE A 182 0.72 -7.61 -24.75
N GLU A 183 -0.45 -7.83 -24.16
CA GLU A 183 -1.38 -6.77 -23.81
C GLU A 183 -2.07 -7.09 -22.48
N ALA A 184 -2.49 -6.03 -21.80
CA ALA A 184 -3.30 -6.15 -20.59
C ALA A 184 -4.15 -4.89 -20.39
N LEU A 185 -5.27 -5.06 -19.68
CA LEU A 185 -6.12 -3.96 -19.25
C LEU A 185 -6.09 -3.83 -17.74
N ALA A 186 -6.12 -2.58 -17.28
CA ALA A 186 -6.34 -2.24 -15.88
C ALA A 186 -7.24 -1.02 -15.74
N ASP A 187 -7.87 -0.93 -14.59
CA ASP A 187 -8.68 0.18 -14.18
C ASP A 187 -8.21 0.79 -12.85
N ALA A 188 -8.46 2.09 -12.71
CA ALA A 188 -8.19 2.86 -11.51
C ALA A 188 -9.40 3.74 -11.18
N ASN A 189 -9.84 3.66 -9.94
CA ASN A 189 -10.78 4.59 -9.32
C ASN A 189 -10.38 4.83 -7.85
N SER A 190 -11.00 5.81 -7.21
CA SER A 190 -10.73 6.12 -5.80
C SER A 190 -11.00 4.95 -4.85
N GLU A 191 -11.89 4.03 -5.21
CA GLU A 191 -12.22 2.85 -4.41
C GLU A 191 -11.15 1.76 -4.47
N ASN A 192 -10.41 1.66 -5.58
CA ASN A 192 -9.40 0.63 -5.80
C ASN A 192 -7.97 1.17 -5.79
N CYS A 193 -7.75 2.45 -5.49
CA CYS A 193 -6.43 3.07 -5.40
C CYS A 193 -6.13 3.49 -3.96
N PHE A 194 -4.86 3.73 -3.65
CA PHE A 194 -4.50 4.43 -2.41
C PHE A 194 -4.97 5.89 -2.51
N GLU A 195 -5.34 6.47 -1.37
CA GLU A 195 -5.82 7.85 -1.29
C GLU A 195 -4.84 8.84 -1.93
N ASP A 196 -3.54 8.67 -1.67
CA ASP A 196 -2.46 9.49 -2.23
C ASP A 196 -2.39 9.47 -3.77
N PHE A 197 -2.89 8.41 -4.39
CA PHE A 197 -2.88 8.24 -5.85
C PHE A 197 -4.25 8.45 -6.49
N ALA A 198 -5.30 8.70 -5.70
CA ALA A 198 -6.67 8.86 -6.20
C ALA A 198 -6.84 10.12 -7.08
N THR A 199 -5.92 11.08 -7.01
CA THR A 199 -5.87 12.26 -7.89
C THR A 199 -5.29 11.98 -9.27
N TYR A 200 -4.53 10.88 -9.44
CA TYR A 200 -3.78 10.54 -10.65
C TYR A 200 -4.30 9.27 -11.33
N LEU A 201 -5.63 9.13 -11.45
CA LEU A 201 -6.27 7.88 -11.87
C LEU A 201 -5.79 7.35 -13.24
N VAL A 202 -5.58 8.24 -14.21
CA VAL A 202 -5.09 7.82 -15.54
C VAL A 202 -3.67 7.25 -15.46
N ALA A 203 -2.78 7.91 -14.71
CA ALA A 203 -1.41 7.42 -14.51
C ALA A 203 -1.40 6.12 -13.71
N MET A 204 -2.28 5.97 -12.72
CA MET A 204 -2.43 4.73 -11.97
C MET A 204 -2.94 3.58 -12.83
N ALA A 205 -3.94 3.83 -13.67
CA ALA A 205 -4.46 2.82 -14.60
C ALA A 205 -3.37 2.38 -15.60
N ASP A 206 -2.57 3.33 -16.11
CA ASP A 206 -1.41 3.06 -16.97
C ASP A 206 -0.40 2.13 -16.28
N THR A 207 0.12 2.52 -15.12
CA THR A 207 1.12 1.74 -14.40
C THR A 207 0.59 0.34 -14.04
N ARG A 208 -0.68 0.22 -13.63
CA ARG A 208 -1.30 -1.09 -13.38
C ARG A 208 -1.41 -1.95 -14.62
N ALA A 209 -1.79 -1.36 -15.75
CA ALA A 209 -1.91 -2.08 -17.01
C ALA A 209 -0.54 -2.61 -17.46
N LYS A 210 0.52 -1.80 -17.34
CA LYS A 210 1.90 -2.23 -17.60
C LYS A 210 2.33 -3.36 -16.69
N GLY A 211 2.09 -3.25 -15.38
CA GLY A 211 2.37 -4.33 -14.42
C GLY A 211 1.73 -5.66 -14.82
N ARG A 212 0.47 -5.64 -15.24
CA ARG A 212 -0.23 -6.83 -15.76
C ARG A 212 0.37 -7.35 -17.05
N MET A 213 0.71 -6.46 -17.98
CA MET A 213 1.31 -6.85 -19.26
C MET A 213 2.65 -7.57 -19.05
N TYR A 214 3.56 -7.02 -18.22
CA TYR A 214 4.83 -7.67 -17.92
C TYR A 214 4.66 -8.98 -17.15
N ARG A 215 3.72 -9.03 -16.20
CA ARG A 215 3.34 -10.28 -15.53
C ARG A 215 2.84 -11.34 -16.51
N ASN A 216 2.04 -10.95 -17.50
CA ASN A 216 1.57 -11.84 -18.56
C ASN A 216 2.72 -12.33 -19.44
N ALA A 217 3.65 -11.43 -19.81
CA ALA A 217 4.86 -11.77 -20.56
C ALA A 217 5.70 -12.82 -19.82
N LEU A 218 5.91 -12.61 -18.51
CA LEU A 218 6.64 -13.50 -17.62
C LEU A 218 5.84 -14.72 -17.14
N ARG A 219 4.56 -14.86 -17.51
CA ARG A 219 3.66 -15.94 -17.07
C ARG A 219 3.65 -16.18 -15.55
N LEU A 220 3.72 -15.12 -14.76
CA LEU A 220 3.75 -15.22 -13.30
C LEU A 220 2.38 -15.67 -12.74
N LYS A 221 2.40 -16.68 -11.86
CA LYS A 221 1.20 -17.23 -11.23
C LYS A 221 1.06 -16.72 -9.80
N ARG A 222 -0.15 -16.25 -9.43
CA ARG A 222 -0.48 -15.79 -8.05
C ARG A 222 0.43 -14.67 -7.50
N VAL A 223 1.05 -13.91 -8.39
CA VAL A 223 1.80 -12.68 -8.08
C VAL A 223 0.99 -11.52 -8.64
N VAL A 224 0.93 -10.41 -7.92
CA VAL A 224 0.38 -9.13 -8.39
C VAL A 224 1.50 -8.10 -8.41
N ALA A 225 1.44 -7.13 -9.32
CA ALA A 225 2.38 -6.01 -9.25
C ALA A 225 2.05 -5.15 -8.03
N ALA A 226 3.05 -4.49 -7.44
CA ALA A 226 2.88 -3.64 -6.26
C ALA A 226 1.77 -2.59 -6.47
N GLU A 227 1.72 -2.02 -7.67
CA GLU A 227 0.80 -0.95 -8.06
C GLU A 227 -0.64 -1.44 -8.23
N GLU A 228 -0.86 -2.76 -8.41
CA GLU A 228 -2.20 -3.36 -8.42
C GLU A 228 -2.75 -3.62 -7.01
N VAL A 229 -1.89 -3.64 -5.99
CA VAL A 229 -2.31 -3.85 -4.62
C VAL A 229 -3.21 -2.68 -4.21
N SER A 230 -4.39 -3.01 -3.72
CA SER A 230 -5.39 -2.05 -3.29
C SER A 230 -5.63 -2.24 -1.80
N LYS A 231 -5.39 -1.20 -0.97
CA LYS A 231 -5.68 -1.25 0.48
C LYS A 231 -7.16 -1.55 0.77
N THR A 232 -8.05 -1.15 -0.13
CA THR A 232 -9.50 -1.21 0.07
C THR A 232 -10.08 -2.62 -0.03
N VAL A 233 -9.44 -3.55 -0.77
CA VAL A 233 -9.96 -4.92 -0.91
C VAL A 233 -9.82 -5.70 0.40
N ALA A 234 -8.81 -5.40 1.21
CA ALA A 234 -8.68 -5.97 2.56
C ALA A 234 -9.85 -5.60 3.49
N MET A 235 -10.58 -4.51 3.21
CA MET A 235 -11.80 -4.14 3.93
C MET A 235 -13.07 -4.79 3.34
N ALA A 236 -13.03 -5.29 2.10
CA ALA A 236 -14.18 -5.87 1.41
C ALA A 236 -14.25 -7.41 1.49
N SER A 237 -13.12 -8.10 1.71
CA SER A 237 -13.08 -9.56 1.76
C SER A 237 -13.40 -10.19 3.14
N GLU A 238 -13.71 -9.39 4.16
CA GLU A 238 -14.23 -9.86 5.46
C GLU A 238 -15.68 -9.42 5.72
N VAL A 239 -16.48 -9.25 4.66
CA VAL A 239 -17.92 -8.98 4.81
C VAL A 239 -18.64 -10.29 5.16
N GLN A 240 -18.63 -10.67 6.44
CA GLN A 240 -19.72 -11.49 6.97
C GLN A 240 -20.97 -10.61 6.98
N GLN A 241 -21.87 -10.82 6.02
CA GLN A 241 -23.25 -10.32 6.14
C GLN A 241 -23.82 -10.85 7.47
N GLY A 242 -24.03 -9.95 8.43
CA GLY A 242 -24.52 -10.27 9.77
C GLY A 242 -23.46 -10.32 10.89
N GLY A 243 -22.19 -9.97 10.62
CA GLY A 243 -21.12 -9.91 11.62
C GLY A 243 -21.03 -8.58 12.38
N ALA A 244 -20.27 -8.58 13.48
CA ALA A 244 -19.86 -7.37 14.20
C ALA A 244 -19.00 -6.47 13.30
N ILE A 245 -19.08 -5.16 13.51
CA ILE A 245 -18.42 -4.19 12.62
C ILE A 245 -16.89 -4.24 12.74
N HIS A 246 -16.20 -4.01 11.61
CA HIS A 246 -14.73 -3.99 11.58
C HIS A 246 -14.17 -2.72 12.26
N ALA A 247 -12.96 -2.81 12.82
CA ALA A 247 -12.30 -1.69 13.51
C ALA A 247 -12.21 -0.42 12.64
N GLY A 248 -12.05 -0.57 11.33
CA GLY A 248 -12.06 0.55 10.38
C GLY A 248 -13.40 1.30 10.32
N GLN A 249 -14.53 0.60 10.41
CA GLN A 249 -15.86 1.24 10.42
C GLN A 249 -16.09 2.02 11.71
N ILE A 250 -15.63 1.48 12.84
CA ILE A 250 -15.64 2.18 14.14
C ILE A 250 -14.85 3.49 14.05
N SER A 251 -13.63 3.43 13.52
CA SER A 251 -12.79 4.60 13.33
C SER A 251 -13.43 5.63 12.40
N MET A 252 -14.08 5.18 11.32
CA MET A 252 -14.78 6.07 10.39
C MET A 252 -15.95 6.82 11.04
N ILE A 253 -16.79 6.12 11.81
CA ILE A 253 -17.93 6.74 12.52
C ILE A 253 -17.43 7.77 13.54
N ARG A 254 -16.39 7.43 14.31
CA ARG A 254 -15.78 8.36 15.27
C ARG A 254 -15.16 9.56 14.59
N LEU A 255 -14.44 9.37 13.49
CA LEU A 255 -13.83 10.48 12.75
C LEU A 255 -14.88 11.45 12.18
N LEU A 256 -15.98 10.94 11.63
CA LEU A 256 -17.07 11.79 11.12
C LEU A 256 -17.75 12.56 12.26
N SER A 257 -17.96 11.88 13.38
CA SER A 257 -18.49 12.46 14.61
C SER A 257 -17.62 13.61 15.11
N ASP A 258 -16.32 13.37 15.32
CA ASP A 258 -15.39 14.35 15.88
C ASP A 258 -15.20 15.55 14.94
N ARG A 259 -15.04 15.28 13.62
CA ARG A 259 -14.81 16.33 12.62
C ARG A 259 -15.98 17.30 12.49
N HIS A 260 -17.20 16.78 12.57
CA HIS A 260 -18.41 17.60 12.38
C HIS A 260 -19.14 17.92 13.68
N ASN A 261 -18.57 17.49 14.81
CA ASN A 261 -19.12 17.62 16.16
C ASN A 261 -20.54 17.05 16.25
N PHE A 262 -20.75 15.85 15.71
CA PHE A 262 -22.01 15.11 15.85
C PHE A 262 -21.98 14.26 17.12
N ASN A 263 -23.14 14.08 17.74
CA ASN A 263 -23.29 13.13 18.83
C ASN A 263 -23.72 11.77 18.26
N ILE A 264 -22.85 10.77 18.36
CA ILE A 264 -23.12 9.44 17.81
C ILE A 264 -24.37 8.82 18.45
N ALA A 265 -24.62 9.05 19.74
CA ALA A 265 -25.79 8.53 20.43
C ALA A 265 -27.09 9.10 19.85
N GLU A 266 -27.12 10.40 19.56
CA GLU A 266 -28.30 11.06 18.94
C GLU A 266 -28.55 10.53 17.52
N VAL A 267 -27.50 10.31 16.74
CA VAL A 267 -27.64 9.75 15.39
C VAL A 267 -28.21 8.33 15.43
N LEU A 268 -27.74 7.51 16.37
CA LEU A 268 -28.24 6.14 16.56
C LEU A 268 -29.69 6.13 17.05
N GLU A 269 -30.05 7.03 17.97
CA GLU A 269 -31.42 7.18 18.46
C GLU A 269 -32.38 7.60 17.34
N ASN A 270 -31.97 8.55 16.49
CA ASN A 270 -32.76 8.99 15.33
C ASN A 270 -33.01 7.87 14.31
N LEU A 271 -32.10 6.89 14.24
CA LEU A 271 -32.24 5.70 13.39
C LEU A 271 -32.98 4.55 14.09
N GLY A 272 -33.33 4.69 15.37
CA GLY A 272 -33.98 3.65 16.16
C GLY A 272 -33.06 2.47 16.51
N ILE A 273 -31.73 2.67 16.45
CA ILE A 273 -30.73 1.63 16.68
C ILE A 273 -30.36 1.62 18.18
N LYS A 274 -30.55 0.48 18.84
CA LYS A 274 -30.17 0.30 20.24
C LYS A 274 -28.67 0.00 20.32
N CYS A 275 -27.94 0.76 21.13
CA CYS A 275 -26.54 0.48 21.45
C CYS A 275 -26.32 0.48 22.96
N GLU A 276 -25.34 -0.30 23.41
CA GLU A 276 -24.89 -0.30 24.80
C GLU A 276 -23.80 0.77 24.98
N LEU A 277 -23.75 1.35 26.19
CA LEU A 277 -22.67 2.27 26.57
C LEU A 277 -21.49 1.48 27.14
N ASN A 278 -20.28 1.97 26.89
CA ASN A 278 -19.08 1.42 27.50
C ASN A 278 -19.06 1.78 28.98
N GLU A 279 -19.05 0.78 29.86
CA GLU A 279 -19.05 0.94 31.31
C GLU A 279 -17.89 1.81 31.84
N LYS A 280 -16.76 1.88 31.11
CA LYS A 280 -15.58 2.63 31.52
C LYS A 280 -15.56 4.07 31.04
N THR A 281 -16.05 4.34 29.82
CA THR A 281 -15.96 5.68 29.20
C THR A 281 -17.28 6.44 29.18
N GLY A 282 -18.42 5.74 29.34
CA GLY A 282 -19.75 6.33 29.16
C GLY A 282 -20.13 6.58 27.69
N ASP A 283 -19.23 6.28 26.75
CA ASP A 283 -19.47 6.46 25.31
C ASP A 283 -20.17 5.26 24.69
N VAL A 284 -20.76 5.48 23.52
CA VAL A 284 -21.38 4.42 22.72
C VAL A 284 -20.38 3.31 22.37
N ASN A 285 -20.74 2.07 22.69
CA ASN A 285 -19.99 0.89 22.31
C ASN A 285 -20.31 0.46 20.88
N LEU A 286 -19.61 1.08 19.92
CA LEU A 286 -19.79 0.79 18.50
C LEU A 286 -19.45 -0.66 18.11
N LYS A 287 -18.63 -1.39 18.90
CA LYS A 287 -18.22 -2.77 18.58
C LYS A 287 -19.42 -3.74 18.52
N LEU A 288 -20.53 -3.40 19.18
CA LEU A 288 -21.73 -4.23 19.24
C LEU A 288 -22.75 -3.90 18.14
N LEU A 289 -22.49 -2.87 17.32
CA LEU A 289 -23.35 -2.56 16.18
C LEU A 289 -23.26 -3.64 15.13
N SER A 290 -24.42 -3.95 14.53
CA SER A 290 -24.45 -4.75 13.32
C SER A 290 -23.83 -3.96 12.16
N TYR A 291 -23.32 -4.68 11.17
CA TYR A 291 -22.78 -4.08 9.96
C TYR A 291 -23.80 -3.16 9.26
N GLU A 292 -25.06 -3.57 9.18
CA GLU A 292 -26.12 -2.80 8.53
C GLU A 292 -26.40 -1.50 9.29
N ASP A 293 -26.44 -1.56 10.62
CA ASP A 293 -26.66 -0.41 11.49
C ASP A 293 -25.50 0.59 11.41
N ALA A 294 -24.26 0.10 11.36
CA ALA A 294 -23.07 0.96 11.22
C ALA A 294 -23.03 1.68 9.86
N LEU A 295 -23.41 0.98 8.78
CA LEU A 295 -23.54 1.62 7.46
C LEU A 295 -24.66 2.67 7.44
N ALA A 296 -25.82 2.36 8.02
CA ALA A 296 -26.93 3.30 8.14
C ALA A 296 -26.52 4.56 8.93
N THR A 297 -25.79 4.36 10.03
CA THR A 297 -25.24 5.43 10.87
C THR A 297 -24.27 6.31 10.08
N ALA A 298 -23.29 5.71 9.40
CA ALA A 298 -22.32 6.45 8.60
C ALA A 298 -22.98 7.22 7.45
N LYS A 299 -24.02 6.65 6.83
CA LYS A 299 -24.81 7.32 5.79
C LYS A 299 -25.57 8.53 6.35
N SER A 300 -26.27 8.35 7.47
CA SER A 300 -27.01 9.43 8.14
C SER A 300 -26.08 10.59 8.56
N MET A 301 -24.89 10.30 9.08
CA MET A 301 -23.89 11.33 9.41
C MET A 301 -23.41 12.13 8.19
N ARG A 302 -23.32 11.51 7.01
CA ARG A 302 -22.98 12.22 5.77
C ARG A 302 -24.11 13.12 5.30
N GLU A 303 -25.36 12.66 5.39
CA GLU A 303 -26.54 13.47 5.06
C GLU A 303 -26.66 14.68 6.00
N LEU A 304 -26.44 14.49 7.31
CA LEU A 304 -26.40 15.57 8.30
C LEU A 304 -25.27 16.57 8.04
N LYS A 305 -24.11 16.08 7.58
CA LYS A 305 -23.00 16.94 7.15
C LYS A 305 -23.42 17.82 5.98
N GLU A 306 -23.98 17.23 4.93
CA GLU A 306 -24.41 17.97 3.73
C GLU A 306 -25.47 19.04 4.08
N GLU A 307 -26.39 18.72 4.99
CA GLU A 307 -27.39 19.68 5.46
C GLU A 307 -26.77 20.83 6.26
N LYS A 308 -25.83 20.52 7.17
CA LYS A 308 -25.09 21.53 7.94
C LYS A 308 -24.28 22.47 7.04
N GLU A 309 -23.67 21.93 5.98
CA GLU A 309 -22.92 22.71 4.99
C GLU A 309 -23.82 23.58 4.10
N ARG A 310 -25.07 23.15 3.83
CA ARG A 310 -26.06 23.95 3.12
C ARG A 310 -26.61 25.11 3.95
N VAL A 311 -26.87 24.89 5.24
CA VAL A 311 -27.39 25.92 6.15
C VAL A 311 -26.32 26.95 6.52
N SER A 312 -25.03 26.59 6.42
CA SER A 312 -23.91 27.49 6.70
C SER A 312 -23.52 28.40 5.51
N LYS A 313 -24.16 28.26 4.34
CA LYS A 313 -23.96 29.11 3.16
C LYS A 313 -25.10 30.11 3.02
#